data_AF-A0AAP3M7Q3-F1
#
_entry.id   AF-A0AAP3M7Q3-F1
#
_cell.length_a   1.000
_cell.length_b   1.000
_cell.length_c   1.000
_cell.angle_alpha   90.00
_cell.angle_beta   90.00
_cell.angle_gamma   90.00
#
_symmetry.space_group_name_H-M   'P 1'
#
loop_
_entity.id
_entity.type
_entity.pdbx_description
1 polymer ?
#
loop_
_entity_poly.entity_id
_entity_poly.type
_entity_poly.pdbx_seq_one_letter_code
_entity_poly.pdbx_strand_id
1 'polypeptide(L)' 'MFCDRIVVLVAGRVAAYGMPETVLTADLLRAVFRVEADIVTTTTVGQTAYPFSRFAAEGKGR' A
#
# COMPACT_ATOMS: atom_id res chain seq x y z
N MET A 1 4.05 6.43 16.33
CA MET A 1 3.26 7.38 15.52
C MET A 1 2.07 6.61 14.98
N PHE A 2 0.86 6.98 15.37
CA PHE A 2 -0.37 6.35 14.89
C PHE A 2 -1.07 7.32 13.95
N CYS A 3 -1.51 6.82 12.80
CA CYS A 3 -2.33 7.57 11.85
C CYS A 3 -3.71 6.92 11.84
N ASP A 4 -4.73 7.65 12.28
CA ASP A 4 -6.09 7.11 12.31
C ASP A 4 -6.71 7.05 10.92
N ARG A 5 -6.25 7.91 10.00
CA ARG A 5 -6.68 7.95 8.61
C ARG A 5 -5.56 8.32 7.65
N ILE A 6 -5.65 7.77 6.44
CA ILE A 6 -4.75 8.06 5.32
C ILE A 6 -5.56 8.34 4.06
N VAL A 7 -4.97 9.12 3.15
CA VAL A 7 -5.52 9.43 1.82
C VAL A 7 -4.51 8.97 0.79
N VAL A 8 -4.97 8.24 -0.23
CA VAL A 8 -4.17 7.88 -1.41
C VAL A 8 -4.59 8.76 -2.57
N LEU A 9 -3.60 9.41 -3.19
CA LEU A 9 -3.79 10.30 -4.33
C LEU A 9 -3.22 9.68 -5.60
N VAL A 10 -3.97 9.81 -6.70
CA VAL A 10 -3.55 9.40 -8.04
C VAL A 10 -3.91 10.51 -9.00
N ALA A 11 -2.92 11.01 -9.75
CA ALA A 11 -3.10 12.09 -10.73
C ALA A 11 -3.87 13.31 -10.16
N GLY A 12 -3.56 13.70 -8.93
CA GLY A 12 -4.19 14.84 -8.25
C GLY A 12 -5.63 14.60 -7.75
N ARG A 13 -6.12 13.35 -7.78
CA ARG A 13 -7.45 12.98 -7.26
C ARG A 13 -7.34 11.97 -6.12
N VAL A 14 -8.33 11.99 -5.23
CA VAL A 14 -8.46 10.99 -4.17
C VAL A 14 -8.87 9.65 -4.77
N ALA A 15 -8.03 8.63 -4.58
CA ALA A 15 -8.30 7.26 -4.98
C ALA A 15 -8.85 6.42 -3.81
N ALA A 16 -8.38 6.68 -2.58
CA ALA A 16 -8.88 6.02 -1.37
C ALA A 16 -8.70 6.92 -0.14
N TYR A 17 -9.56 6.76 0.85
CA TYR A 17 -9.50 7.43 2.16
C TYR A 17 -10.10 6.55 3.24
N GLY A 18 -9.41 6.41 4.37
CA GLY A 18 -9.86 5.54 5.45
C GLY A 18 -8.75 5.17 6.43
N MET A 19 -9.03 4.20 7.29
CA MET A 19 -8.03 3.65 8.20
C MET A 19 -6.91 2.96 7.41
N PRO A 20 -5.66 2.97 7.90
CA PRO A 20 -4.54 2.33 7.22
C PRO A 20 -4.81 0.87 6.85
N GLU A 21 -5.46 0.12 7.74
CA GLU A 21 -5.83 -1.30 7.59
C GLU A 21 -6.77 -1.54 6.39
N THR A 22 -7.62 -0.55 6.10
CA THR A 22 -8.61 -0.62 5.02
C THR A 22 -8.10 -0.06 3.70
N VAL A 23 -7.11 0.83 3.74
CA VAL A 23 -6.59 1.54 2.57
C VAL A 23 -5.29 0.90 2.05
N LEU A 24 -4.36 0.50 2.92
CA LEU A 24 -3.09 -0.13 2.54
C LEU A 24 -3.27 -1.61 2.19
N THR A 25 -4.14 -1.90 1.23
CA THR A 25 -4.31 -3.24 0.68
C THR A 25 -3.25 -3.54 -0.38
N ALA A 26 -2.85 -4.80 -0.52
CA ALA A 26 -1.90 -5.22 -1.56
C ALA A 26 -2.38 -4.79 -2.96
N ASP A 27 -3.68 -4.93 -3.23
CA ASP A 27 -4.30 -4.53 -4.50
C ASP A 27 -4.17 -3.03 -4.77
N LEU A 28 -4.48 -2.18 -3.77
CA LEU A 28 -4.34 -0.73 -3.92
C LEU A 28 -2.88 -0.34 -4.10
N LEU A 29 -1.97 -0.94 -3.34
CA LEU A 29 -0.53 -0.68 -3.45
C LEU A 29 0.01 -1.06 -4.83
N ARG A 30 -0.43 -2.18 -5.36
CA ARG A 30 -0.10 -2.64 -6.72
C ARG A 30 -0.66 -1.71 -7.79
N ALA A 31 -1.92 -1.32 -7.67
CA ALA A 31 -2.60 -0.47 -8.65
C ALA A 31 -2.02 0.96 -8.69
N VAL A 32 -1.71 1.53 -7.53
CA VAL A 32 -1.30 2.94 -7.39
C VAL A 32 0.22 3.11 -7.42
N PHE A 33 0.94 2.33 -6.63
CA PHE A 33 2.39 2.47 -6.46
C PHE A 33 3.19 1.49 -7.31
N ARG A 34 2.53 0.52 -7.96
CA ARG A 34 3.19 -0.51 -8.79
C ARG A 34 4.26 -1.25 -7.99
N VAL A 35 3.90 -1.68 -6.79
CA VAL A 35 4.73 -2.52 -5.90
C VAL A 35 3.95 -3.76 -5.50
N GLU A 36 4.65 -4.87 -5.24
CA GLU A 36 4.06 -6.01 -4.54
C GLU A 36 4.28 -5.80 -3.04
N ALA A 37 3.25 -6.01 -2.24
CA ALA A 37 3.29 -5.78 -0.81
C ALA A 37 2.65 -6.95 -0.06
N ASP A 38 3.34 -7.45 0.95
CA ASP A 38 2.81 -8.39 1.92
C ASP A 38 2.38 -7.61 3.16
N ILE A 39 1.14 -7.81 3.62
CA ILE A 39 0.66 -7.15 4.84
C ILE A 39 0.87 -8.11 5.99
N VAL A 40 1.81 -7.77 6.89
CA VAL A 40 2.13 -8.60 8.05
C VAL A 40 1.68 -7.88 9.32
N THR A 41 0.68 -8.45 9.99
CA THR A 41 0.24 -7.99 11.31
C THR A 41 0.96 -8.80 12.39
N THR A 42 1.91 -8.18 13.09
CA THR A 42 2.63 -8.84 14.19
C THR A 42 1.93 -8.56 15.52
N THR A 43 1.67 -9.61 16.29
CA THR A 43 0.94 -9.53 17.58
C THR A 43 1.80 -9.10 18.77
N THR A 44 3.12 -8.99 18.61
CA THR A 44 4.05 -8.83 19.76
C THR A 44 4.26 -7.38 20.21
N VAL A 45 4.03 -6.40 19.34
CA VAL A 45 3.96 -4.96 19.68
C VAL A 45 3.09 -4.35 18.59
N GLY A 46 2.19 -3.40 18.88
CA GLY A 46 1.26 -2.77 17.91
C GLY A 46 1.89 -1.99 16.75
N GLN A 47 2.88 -2.56 16.07
CA GLN A 47 3.52 -2.10 14.86
C GLN A 47 3.10 -3.01 13.70
N THR A 48 2.22 -2.48 12.86
CA THR A 48 1.93 -3.07 11.55
C THR A 48 3.06 -2.70 10.59
N ALA A 49 3.75 -3.70 10.06
CA ALA A 49 4.76 -3.50 9.03
C ALA A 49 4.15 -3.82 7.65
N TYR A 50 4.44 -2.97 6.67
CA TYR A 50 4.04 -3.16 5.27
C TYR A 50 5.30 -3.36 4.43
N PRO A 51 5.96 -4.52 4.49
CA PRO A 51 7.07 -4.82 3.59
C PRO A 51 6.58 -4.77 2.13
N PHE A 52 7.29 -4.03 1.30
CA PHE A 52 7.03 -3.94 -0.13
C PHE A 52 8.31 -4.23 -0.91
N SER A 53 8.16 -4.84 -2.08
CA SER A 53 9.24 -5.07 -3.02
C SER A 53 8.93 -4.39 -4.35
N ARG A 54 9.98 -4.00 -5.08
CA ARG A 54 9.81 -3.36 -6.39
C ARG A 54 9.14 -4.36 -7.32
N PHE A 55 8.05 -3.94 -7.97
CA PHE A 55 7.56 -4.64 -9.14
C PHE A 55 8.65 -4.56 -10.21
N ALA A 56 9.35 -5.68 -10.46
CA ALA A 56 10.10 -5.82 -11.68
C ALA A 56 9.07 -5.84 -12.81
N ALA A 57 8.83 -4.67 -13.41
CA ALA A 57 8.07 -4.62 -14.64
C ALA A 57 8.80 -5.56 -15.61
N GLU A 58 8.25 -6.74 -15.85
CA GLU A 58 8.64 -7.53 -17.01
C GLU A 58 8.49 -6.58 -18.19
N GLY A 59 9.63 -6.26 -18.81
CA GLY A 59 9.69 -5.45 -20.00
C GLY A 59 8.89 -6.16 -21.08
N LYS A 60 7.64 -5.76 -21.25
CA LYS A 60 6.87 -6.10 -22.45
C LYS A 60 7.10 -4.98 -23.44
N GLY A 61 8.08 -5.21 -24.31
CA GLY A 61 8.37 -4.34 -25.42
C GLY A 61 7.14 -4.10 -26.30
N ARG A 62 7.06 -2.87 -26.81
CA ARG A 62 6.73 -2.56 -28.19
C ARG A 62 7.21 -1.13 -28.49
#